data_AF-A0A964JNC7-F1
#
_entry.id   AF-A0A964JNC7-F1
#
_cell.length_a   1.000
_cell.length_b   1.000
_cell.length_c   1.000
_cell.angle_alpha   90.00
_cell.angle_beta   90.00
_cell.angle_gamma   90.00
#
_symmetry.space_group_name_H-M   'P 1'
#
loop_
_entity.id
_entity.type
_entity.pdbx_description
1 polymer ?
#
loop_
_entity_poly.entity_id
_entity_poly.type
_entity_poly.pdbx_seq_one_letter_code
_entity_poly.pdbx_strand_id
1 'polypeptide(L)'
;MCRPILPACLWALILTLPAVCSAQAPPDATGACNDTVEVDRFRLLRQLTLDLWGRAPSEGELRTLVSGEVDEARVDTMLASNEFDRFVERHHADLLWPSVNGLDFVPIAGLLLPTAQYGDGGDGNRLFNIFIALYQRRELYAACKDEPAVFDEDGEPVFEDMVDGTRREGYVFVEPYWAPGTQIKVCAAEASVRPTNEYGDGCATFQGMYSGQCGCGPNLEHCADLSVAQTLLPMLREQLMRMVRGPIDGNRPYTEVLTTVEEELNGPLAHYYRHLAPLAIDPIVLVPPVAPAELADLPYTDFAWRTFRRTPELHSGVLTSLAYMLRFQTARARANRYYNAFLCEPFQAPVEGLPSPNDECSQEPNLSERCGCNYCHSKLEPAAAHWGRFAEAGTLYLDPQVYPVFDSRCAACAENPQRECGFICDRFYVTDIGHPKEAQYAGVLKAYEWRTREQIARMELGPKVLVEDAITDGRLASCSTVQLFRRLYKREPTEAEVNGELLELSRAFQAGGFNFKSLVKSLVQSPGYRRLVR
;
A
#
# COMPACT_ATOMS: atom_id res chain seq x y z
N MET A 1 -56.13 13.98 30.06
CA MET A 1 -56.56 15.29 29.53
C MET A 1 -56.69 15.19 28.01
N CYS A 2 -57.75 15.78 27.49
CA CYS A 2 -58.45 15.47 26.25
C CYS A 2 -57.72 15.74 24.92
N ARG A 3 -58.00 14.90 23.92
CA ARG A 3 -58.03 15.23 22.46
C ARG A 3 -59.06 16.36 22.19
N PRO A 4 -58.96 17.18 21.11
CA PRO A 4 -59.51 16.81 19.78
C PRO A 4 -58.77 17.41 18.54
N ILE A 5 -58.69 16.71 17.39
CA ILE A 5 -59.51 16.77 16.12
C ILE A 5 -59.03 17.82 15.07
N LEU A 6 -58.84 17.32 13.83
CA LEU A 6 -58.56 17.99 12.52
C LEU A 6 -59.67 18.98 12.06
N PRO A 7 -59.40 19.93 11.13
CA PRO A 7 -59.69 19.73 9.68
C PRO A 7 -58.63 20.37 8.74
N ALA A 8 -58.25 19.78 7.61
CA ALA A 8 -58.89 19.77 6.28
C ALA A 8 -58.93 21.12 5.50
N CYS A 9 -58.35 21.07 4.28
CA CYS A 9 -58.58 21.90 3.09
C CYS A 9 -58.05 23.35 3.03
N LEU A 10 -57.11 23.63 2.11
CA LEU A 10 -57.43 24.33 0.85
C LEU A 10 -56.24 24.23 -0.14
N TRP A 11 -56.51 23.63 -1.30
CA TRP A 11 -55.66 23.71 -2.49
C TRP A 11 -55.88 25.07 -3.17
N ALA A 12 -54.81 25.83 -3.39
CA ALA A 12 -54.81 26.99 -4.27
C ALA A 12 -53.91 26.71 -5.47
N LEU A 13 -54.55 26.55 -6.63
CA LEU A 13 -53.97 26.42 -7.96
C LEU A 13 -53.36 27.77 -8.35
N ILE A 14 -52.04 27.87 -8.50
CA ILE A 14 -51.39 29.01 -9.16
C ILE A 14 -50.97 28.58 -10.56
N LEU A 15 -51.73 29.06 -11.55
CA LEU A 15 -51.40 29.02 -12.97
C LEU A 15 -50.30 30.04 -13.26
N THR A 16 -49.06 29.58 -13.47
CA THR A 16 -48.01 30.39 -14.11
C THR A 16 -47.86 30.00 -15.57
N LEU A 17 -48.17 30.93 -16.45
CA LEU A 17 -47.91 30.88 -17.89
C LEU A 17 -46.40 30.72 -18.17
N PRO A 18 -45.98 29.83 -19.07
CA PRO A 18 -44.60 29.82 -19.54
C PRO A 18 -44.41 30.97 -20.54
N ALA A 19 -43.59 31.96 -20.17
CA ALA A 19 -43.05 32.93 -21.10
C ALA A 19 -42.08 32.20 -22.05
N VAL A 20 -42.49 32.02 -23.30
CA VAL A 20 -41.63 31.55 -24.38
C VAL A 20 -40.63 32.65 -24.70
N CYS A 21 -39.47 32.64 -24.04
CA CYS A 21 -38.29 33.35 -24.52
C CYS A 21 -37.69 32.52 -25.66
N SER A 22 -37.99 32.92 -26.90
CA SER A 22 -37.20 32.51 -28.06
C SER A 22 -35.81 33.13 -27.95
N ALA A 23 -34.88 32.43 -27.30
CA ALA A 23 -33.46 32.70 -27.41
C ALA A 23 -33.03 32.36 -28.84
N GLN A 24 -32.93 33.38 -29.70
CA GLN A 24 -32.19 33.26 -30.95
C GLN A 24 -30.73 33.02 -30.56
N ALA A 25 -30.25 31.79 -30.78
CA ALA A 25 -28.84 31.48 -30.69
C ALA A 25 -28.09 32.42 -31.66
N PRO A 26 -26.98 33.04 -31.24
CA PRO A 26 -26.15 33.81 -32.16
C PRO A 26 -25.66 32.88 -33.27
N PRO A 27 -25.57 33.37 -34.53
CA PRO A 27 -25.01 32.60 -35.63
C PRO A 27 -23.54 32.25 -35.33
N ASP A 28 -23.23 30.96 -35.47
CA ASP A 28 -21.90 30.34 -35.63
C ASP A 28 -20.68 31.17 -35.17
N ALA A 29 -20.34 31.04 -33.89
CA ALA A 29 -18.99 31.33 -33.38
C ALA A 29 -17.99 30.18 -33.66
N THR A 30 -18.24 29.37 -34.69
CA THR A 30 -17.39 28.24 -35.11
C THR A 30 -16.31 28.63 -36.12
N GLY A 31 -16.35 29.87 -36.64
CA GLY A 31 -15.48 30.32 -37.75
C GLY A 31 -14.18 31.06 -37.39
N ALA A 32 -13.88 31.34 -36.11
CA ALA A 32 -12.81 32.30 -35.75
C ALA A 32 -11.72 31.80 -34.77
N CYS A 33 -11.70 30.52 -34.39
CA CYS A 33 -10.71 29.97 -33.45
C CYS A 33 -9.80 28.89 -34.07
N ASN A 34 -9.57 28.93 -35.39
CA ASN A 34 -8.68 27.99 -36.08
C ASN A 34 -7.25 28.51 -36.31
N ASP A 35 -6.94 29.73 -35.88
CA ASP A 35 -5.56 30.20 -35.83
C ASP A 35 -4.86 29.52 -34.65
N THR A 36 -4.21 28.40 -34.96
CA THR A 36 -3.37 27.63 -34.06
C THR A 36 -2.12 28.44 -33.72
N VAL A 37 -2.24 29.39 -32.79
CA VAL A 37 -1.12 30.20 -32.33
C VAL A 37 -0.17 29.30 -31.54
N GLU A 38 1.02 29.08 -32.07
CA GLU A 38 2.11 28.43 -31.34
C GLU A 38 2.36 29.19 -30.03
N VAL A 39 2.46 28.45 -28.92
CA VAL A 39 2.68 29.06 -27.61
C VAL A 39 4.02 29.79 -27.63
N ASP A 40 4.04 31.07 -27.24
CA ASP A 40 5.29 31.82 -27.21
C ASP A 40 6.31 31.13 -26.29
N ARG A 41 7.60 31.27 -26.61
CA ARG A 41 8.69 30.58 -25.91
C ARG A 41 8.65 30.75 -24.38
N PHE A 42 8.29 31.92 -23.85
CA PHE A 42 8.26 32.14 -22.41
C PHE A 42 7.12 31.38 -21.76
N ARG A 43 5.96 31.33 -22.42
CA ARG A 43 4.83 30.53 -21.97
C ARG A 43 5.11 29.03 -22.08
N LEU A 44 5.80 28.57 -23.13
CA LEU A 44 6.23 27.16 -23.25
C LEU A 44 7.20 26.78 -22.12
N LEU A 45 8.19 27.63 -21.82
CA LEU A 45 9.10 27.40 -20.68
C LEU A 45 8.32 27.35 -19.36
N ARG A 46 7.38 28.27 -19.15
CA ARG A 46 6.53 28.26 -17.95
C ARG A 46 5.70 26.97 -17.85
N GLN A 47 5.14 26.50 -18.95
CA GLN A 47 4.36 25.27 -18.99
C GLN A 47 5.22 24.06 -18.63
N LEU A 48 6.40 23.92 -19.25
CA LEU A 48 7.33 22.82 -18.96
C LEU A 48 7.81 22.83 -17.51
N THR A 49 8.18 23.99 -16.98
CA THR A 49 8.66 24.10 -15.58
C THR A 49 7.56 23.79 -14.57
N LEU A 50 6.32 24.19 -14.84
CA LEU A 50 5.18 23.82 -14.00
C LEU A 50 4.87 22.32 -14.08
N ASP A 51 4.88 21.73 -15.26
CA ASP A 51 4.55 20.32 -15.44
C ASP A 51 5.65 19.39 -14.95
N LEU A 52 6.89 19.60 -15.41
CA LEU A 52 8.02 18.69 -15.16
C LEU A 52 8.71 18.97 -13.83
N TRP A 53 8.73 20.22 -13.35
CA TRP A 53 9.40 20.57 -12.08
C TRP A 53 8.45 20.97 -10.97
N GLY A 54 7.19 21.28 -11.28
CA GLY A 54 6.22 21.75 -10.28
C GLY A 54 6.47 23.16 -9.76
N ARG A 55 7.24 24.00 -10.47
CA ARG A 55 7.54 25.39 -10.07
C ARG A 55 7.49 26.35 -11.26
N ALA A 56 7.33 27.63 -10.98
CA ALA A 56 7.51 28.66 -11.98
C ALA A 56 8.99 28.74 -12.43
N PRO A 57 9.27 29.23 -13.66
CA PRO A 57 10.64 29.48 -14.09
C PRO A 57 11.25 30.61 -13.26
N SER A 58 12.52 30.46 -12.92
CA SER A 58 13.32 31.47 -12.24
C SER A 58 13.65 32.64 -13.18
N GLU A 59 14.06 33.76 -12.60
CA GLU A 59 14.48 34.92 -13.38
C GLU A 59 15.68 34.62 -14.29
N GLY A 60 16.63 33.81 -13.81
CA GLY A 60 17.77 33.37 -14.61
C GLY A 60 17.34 32.56 -15.84
N GLU A 61 16.42 31.61 -15.65
CA GLU A 61 15.89 30.79 -16.75
C GLU A 61 15.18 31.66 -17.80
N LEU A 62 14.38 32.65 -17.37
CA LEU A 62 13.72 33.60 -18.26
C LEU A 62 14.73 34.49 -19.02
N ARG A 63 15.77 34.98 -18.34
CA ARG A 63 16.83 35.79 -18.96
C ARG A 63 17.57 35.02 -20.05
N THR A 64 17.88 33.74 -19.84
CA THR A 64 18.52 32.90 -20.88
C THR A 64 17.64 32.70 -22.12
N LEU A 65 16.31 32.84 -21.98
CA LEU A 65 15.36 32.65 -23.07
C LEU A 65 15.13 33.91 -23.90
N VAL A 66 15.56 35.10 -23.43
CA VAL A 66 15.40 36.36 -24.16
C VAL A 66 16.06 36.30 -25.55
N SER A 67 17.20 35.63 -25.67
CA SER A 67 17.92 35.41 -26.94
C SER A 67 17.87 33.96 -27.43
N GLY A 68 17.12 33.07 -26.78
CA GLY A 68 17.10 31.64 -27.05
C GLY A 68 15.71 31.09 -27.34
N GLU A 69 15.64 29.76 -27.49
CA GLU A 69 14.42 28.99 -27.67
C GLU A 69 14.34 27.86 -26.64
N VAL A 70 13.15 27.25 -26.52
CA VAL A 70 12.97 26.01 -25.76
C VAL A 70 13.26 24.84 -26.71
N ASP A 71 14.54 24.53 -26.85
CA ASP A 71 15.03 23.45 -27.69
C ASP A 71 14.97 22.08 -27.00
N GLU A 72 15.38 21.06 -27.75
CA GLU A 72 15.44 19.68 -27.27
C GLU A 72 16.44 19.49 -26.12
N ALA A 73 17.62 20.12 -26.22
CA ALA A 73 18.66 20.05 -25.21
C ALA A 73 18.20 20.61 -23.85
N ARG A 74 17.37 21.65 -23.87
CA ARG A 74 16.74 22.17 -22.65
C ARG A 74 15.80 21.15 -22.03
N VAL A 75 14.95 20.48 -22.81
CA VAL A 75 14.07 19.42 -22.29
C VAL A 75 14.90 18.27 -21.69
N ASP A 76 15.98 17.85 -22.34
CA ASP A 76 16.89 16.84 -21.80
C ASP A 76 17.49 17.25 -20.45
N THR A 77 17.90 18.51 -20.33
CA THR A 77 18.40 19.07 -19.06
C THR A 77 17.32 19.02 -17.98
N MET A 78 16.06 19.30 -18.32
CA MET A 78 14.94 19.20 -17.37
C MET A 78 14.72 17.76 -16.91
N LEU A 79 14.73 16.80 -17.84
CA LEU A 79 14.50 15.37 -17.53
C LEU A 79 15.66 14.70 -16.78
N ALA A 80 16.85 15.30 -16.83
CA ALA A 80 18.03 14.87 -16.08
C ALA A 80 18.15 15.51 -14.69
N SER A 81 17.27 16.46 -14.35
CA SER A 81 17.33 17.20 -13.08
C SER A 81 16.62 16.48 -11.94
N ASN A 82 17.07 16.70 -10.69
CA ASN A 82 16.40 16.19 -9.48
C ASN A 82 14.98 16.76 -9.34
N GLU A 83 14.69 17.93 -9.92
CA GLU A 83 13.33 18.47 -9.91
C GLU A 83 12.33 17.61 -10.69
N PHE A 84 12.79 16.87 -11.72
CA PHE A 84 11.96 15.94 -12.48
C PHE A 84 11.53 14.73 -11.63
N ASP A 85 12.32 14.33 -10.63
CA ASP A 85 11.96 13.27 -9.70
C ASP A 85 10.62 13.57 -9.01
N ARG A 86 10.34 14.85 -8.73
CA ARG A 86 9.03 15.26 -8.17
C ARG A 86 7.88 15.06 -9.14
N PHE A 87 8.11 15.17 -10.45
CA PHE A 87 7.10 14.80 -11.44
C PHE A 87 6.88 13.29 -11.42
N VAL A 88 7.96 12.50 -11.45
CA VAL A 88 7.93 11.03 -11.39
C VAL A 88 7.18 10.57 -10.13
N GLU A 89 7.58 11.03 -8.95
CA GLU A 89 6.95 10.68 -7.68
C GLU A 89 5.46 11.04 -7.66
N ARG A 90 5.07 12.23 -8.09
CA ARG A 90 3.65 12.63 -8.09
C ARG A 90 2.83 11.83 -9.09
N HIS A 91 3.36 11.61 -10.30
CA HIS A 91 2.69 10.79 -11.31
C HIS A 91 2.43 9.38 -10.79
N HIS A 92 3.44 8.75 -10.20
CA HIS A 92 3.31 7.38 -9.69
C HIS A 92 2.57 7.31 -8.36
N ALA A 93 2.59 8.34 -7.52
CA ALA A 93 1.75 8.40 -6.33
C ALA A 93 0.26 8.37 -6.70
N ASP A 94 -0.14 9.04 -7.79
CA ASP A 94 -1.51 9.00 -8.32
C ASP A 94 -1.87 7.60 -8.84
N LEU A 95 -0.90 6.85 -9.38
CA LEU A 95 -1.03 5.48 -9.91
C LEU A 95 -0.88 4.36 -8.87
N LEU A 96 -0.24 4.60 -7.73
CA LEU A 96 0.06 3.55 -6.74
C LEU A 96 -0.65 3.76 -5.41
N TRP A 97 -1.07 5.00 -5.10
CA TRP A 97 -1.63 5.37 -3.81
C TRP A 97 -0.76 4.90 -2.63
N PRO A 98 0.49 5.38 -2.53
CA PRO A 98 1.50 4.89 -1.57
C PRO A 98 1.14 5.11 -0.11
N SER A 99 0.04 5.83 0.19
CA SER A 99 -0.38 6.10 1.55
C SER A 99 -0.86 4.82 2.22
N VAL A 100 -0.08 4.37 3.20
CA VAL A 100 -0.45 3.34 4.18
C VAL A 100 -1.01 3.95 5.47
N ASN A 101 -1.37 5.24 5.46
CA ASN A 101 -2.00 5.91 6.60
C ASN A 101 -3.23 5.13 7.09
N GLY A 102 -3.35 4.96 8.40
CA GLY A 102 -4.44 4.23 9.04
C GLY A 102 -4.24 2.72 9.13
N LEU A 103 -3.13 2.19 8.61
CA LEU A 103 -2.69 0.84 8.95
C LEU A 103 -1.91 0.86 10.26
N ASP A 104 -2.14 -0.15 11.11
CA ASP A 104 -1.39 -0.36 12.35
C ASP A 104 -0.12 -1.14 12.01
N PHE A 105 0.96 -0.43 11.65
CA PHE A 105 2.23 -1.04 11.27
C PHE A 105 3.12 -1.27 12.50
N VAL A 106 3.21 -0.31 13.41
CA VAL A 106 3.66 -0.59 14.79
C VAL A 106 2.44 -1.16 15.50
N PRO A 107 2.54 -2.26 16.29
CA PRO A 107 1.38 -2.94 16.90
C PRO A 107 0.77 -2.14 18.07
N ILE A 108 0.32 -0.91 17.78
CA ILE A 108 -0.19 0.05 18.76
C ILE A 108 -1.58 -0.35 19.23
N ALA A 109 -2.40 -0.96 18.36
CA ALA A 109 -3.80 -1.21 18.67
C ALA A 109 -4.06 -2.42 19.60
N GLY A 110 -3.06 -3.27 19.87
CA GLY A 110 -3.28 -4.46 20.70
C GLY A 110 -2.12 -5.02 21.49
N LEU A 111 -0.89 -4.50 21.32
CA LEU A 111 0.26 -4.97 22.11
C LEU A 111 0.99 -3.83 22.83
N LEU A 112 1.26 -2.75 22.10
CA LEU A 112 2.03 -1.63 22.62
C LEU A 112 1.11 -0.43 22.85
N LEU A 113 0.88 -0.03 24.10
CA LEU A 113 0.13 1.19 24.39
C LEU A 113 1.02 2.31 24.88
N PRO A 114 0.60 3.58 24.67
CA PRO A 114 1.10 4.68 25.46
C PRO A 114 0.84 4.35 26.94
N THR A 115 1.88 4.01 27.69
CA THR A 115 1.71 3.79 29.13
C THR A 115 1.81 5.11 29.87
N ALA A 116 0.89 5.33 30.81
CA ALA A 116 1.03 6.41 31.78
C ALA A 116 2.30 6.15 32.59
N GLN A 117 3.18 7.15 32.62
CA GLN A 117 4.53 7.05 33.18
C GLN A 117 4.54 7.01 34.70
N TYR A 118 5.73 6.79 35.29
CA TYR A 118 6.03 7.03 36.70
C TYR A 118 5.39 8.34 37.18
N GLY A 119 4.59 8.29 38.23
CA GLY A 119 3.85 9.46 38.74
C GLY A 119 2.76 10.00 37.81
N ASP A 120 2.24 11.20 38.11
CA ASP A 120 1.04 11.76 37.45
C ASP A 120 1.28 12.46 36.10
N GLY A 121 2.46 12.36 35.46
CA GLY A 121 2.94 13.42 34.55
C GLY A 121 3.66 13.01 33.26
N GLY A 122 3.39 11.82 32.73
CA GLY A 122 4.22 11.25 31.69
C GLY A 122 4.20 11.82 30.26
N ASP A 123 5.35 11.79 29.59
CA ASP A 123 5.53 11.88 28.13
C ASP A 123 4.89 10.67 27.41
N GLY A 124 3.58 10.75 27.13
CA GLY A 124 2.74 9.71 26.51
C GLY A 124 3.11 9.31 25.08
N ASN A 125 4.37 9.47 24.71
CA ASN A 125 4.92 9.13 23.40
C ASN A 125 5.56 7.73 23.36
N ARG A 126 5.68 7.01 24.48
CA ARG A 126 6.36 5.71 24.51
C ARG A 126 5.37 4.55 24.51
N LEU A 127 5.62 3.56 23.65
CA LEU A 127 4.76 2.43 23.39
C LEU A 127 5.38 1.16 24.00
N PHE A 128 4.77 0.64 25.07
CA PHE A 128 5.27 -0.48 25.85
C PHE A 128 4.27 -1.64 25.91
N ASN A 129 4.76 -2.84 26.24
CA ASN A 129 3.93 -4.04 26.39
C ASN A 129 2.83 -3.85 27.44
N ILE A 130 1.59 -3.71 26.98
CA ILE A 130 0.41 -3.50 27.82
C ILE A 130 0.16 -4.65 28.81
N PHE A 131 0.57 -5.87 28.44
CA PHE A 131 0.29 -7.07 29.23
C PHE A 131 1.13 -7.14 30.51
N ILE A 132 2.26 -6.44 30.58
CA ILE A 132 3.01 -6.27 31.83
C ILE A 132 2.16 -5.53 32.85
N ALA A 133 1.56 -4.40 32.46
CA ALA A 133 0.70 -3.62 33.34
C ALA A 133 -0.53 -4.44 33.77
N LEU A 134 -1.17 -5.11 32.81
CA LEU A 134 -2.36 -5.93 33.08
C LEU A 134 -2.07 -7.10 34.03
N TYR A 135 -1.02 -7.90 33.79
CA TYR A 135 -0.81 -9.15 34.52
C TYR A 135 0.15 -9.00 35.70
N GLN A 136 1.21 -8.20 35.59
CA GLN A 136 2.18 -8.03 36.68
C GLN A 136 1.73 -6.94 37.66
N ARG A 137 1.21 -5.81 37.16
CA ARG A 137 0.78 -4.67 38.00
C ARG A 137 -0.70 -4.70 38.37
N ARG A 138 -1.48 -5.61 37.78
CA ARG A 138 -2.93 -5.83 38.01
C ARG A 138 -3.84 -4.68 37.57
N GLU A 139 -3.34 -3.78 36.73
CA GLU A 139 -4.12 -2.67 36.18
C GLU A 139 -3.52 -2.20 34.85
N LEU A 140 -4.38 -1.97 33.84
CA LEU A 140 -4.00 -1.70 32.45
C LEU A 140 -3.07 -0.49 32.27
N TYR A 141 -3.11 0.46 33.19
CA TYR A 141 -2.37 1.72 33.13
C TYR A 141 -1.56 1.99 34.41
N ALA A 142 -1.34 0.97 35.26
CA ALA A 142 -0.50 1.15 36.42
C ALA A 142 0.94 1.44 36.00
N ALA A 143 1.42 2.61 36.40
CA ALA A 143 2.82 2.97 36.32
C ALA A 143 3.62 2.27 37.42
N CYS A 144 4.89 2.00 37.16
CA CYS A 144 5.81 1.62 38.23
C CYS A 144 6.21 2.85 39.08
N LYS A 145 6.92 2.63 40.17
CA LYS A 145 7.33 3.65 41.13
C LYS A 145 8.43 4.55 40.55
N ASP A 146 8.41 5.85 40.89
CA ASP A 146 9.49 6.78 40.54
C ASP A 146 10.69 6.67 41.50
N GLU A 147 11.15 5.46 41.72
CA GLU A 147 12.37 5.16 42.48
C GLU A 147 13.14 4.02 41.80
N PRO A 148 14.48 3.93 42.00
CA PRO A 148 15.27 2.86 41.42
C PRO A 148 14.73 1.48 41.78
N ALA A 149 14.69 0.57 40.80
CA ALA A 149 14.23 -0.79 41.00
C ALA A 149 15.15 -1.58 41.94
N VAL A 150 14.52 -2.41 42.77
CA VAL A 150 15.18 -3.46 43.54
C VAL A 150 15.02 -4.76 42.77
N PHE A 151 16.08 -5.56 42.71
CA PHE A 151 16.09 -6.86 42.05
C PHE A 151 16.31 -7.97 43.07
N ASP A 152 15.68 -9.12 42.85
CA ASP A 152 15.92 -10.32 43.66
C ASP A 152 17.21 -11.06 43.23
N GLU A 153 17.45 -12.23 43.82
CA GLU A 153 18.65 -13.04 43.56
C GLU A 153 18.71 -13.57 42.12
N ASP A 154 17.56 -13.69 41.45
CA ASP A 154 17.44 -14.16 40.07
C ASP A 154 17.55 -12.99 39.06
N GLY A 155 17.69 -11.75 39.56
CA GLY A 155 17.78 -10.55 38.73
C GLY A 155 16.41 -10.04 38.26
N GLU A 156 15.33 -10.47 38.90
CA GLU A 156 13.97 -10.05 38.57
C GLU A 156 13.53 -8.85 39.41
N PRO A 157 12.73 -7.94 38.82
CA PRO A 157 12.27 -6.77 39.54
C PRO A 157 11.34 -7.15 40.69
N VAL A 158 11.62 -6.63 41.88
CA VAL A 158 10.79 -6.83 43.07
C VAL A 158 9.56 -5.91 42.98
N PHE A 159 8.38 -6.53 43.04
CA PHE A 159 7.08 -5.86 43.04
C PHE A 159 6.52 -5.70 44.45
N GLU A 160 6.14 -4.47 44.80
CA GLU A 160 5.50 -4.14 46.08
C GLU A 160 4.00 -3.94 45.91
N ASP A 161 3.21 -4.43 46.87
CA ASP A 161 1.76 -4.20 46.91
C ASP A 161 1.46 -2.76 47.35
N MET A 162 0.60 -2.10 46.58
CA MET A 162 0.17 -0.73 46.82
C MET A 162 -1.21 -0.70 47.50
N VAL A 163 -1.55 0.44 48.12
CA VAL A 163 -2.83 0.63 48.82
C VAL A 163 -4.04 0.54 47.87
N ASP A 164 -3.85 0.86 46.60
CA ASP A 164 -4.86 0.78 45.54
C ASP A 164 -5.09 -0.65 45.01
N GLY A 165 -4.34 -1.65 45.52
CA GLY A 165 -4.42 -3.04 45.09
C GLY A 165 -3.55 -3.39 43.88
N THR A 166 -2.86 -2.41 43.29
CA THR A 166 -1.84 -2.64 42.25
C THR A 166 -0.56 -3.19 42.85
N ARG A 167 0.30 -3.73 41.99
CA ARG A 167 1.69 -4.05 42.34
C ARG A 167 2.62 -3.19 41.51
N ARG A 168 3.66 -2.62 42.12
CA ARG A 168 4.57 -1.70 41.42
C ARG A 168 6.03 -2.01 41.77
N GLU A 169 6.84 -2.09 40.73
CA GLU A 169 8.30 -2.17 40.76
C GLU A 169 8.93 -0.77 40.65
N GLY A 170 10.25 -0.64 40.63
CA GLY A 170 10.94 0.63 40.36
C GLY A 170 11.39 0.81 38.90
N TYR A 171 12.15 1.85 38.62
CA TYR A 171 12.71 2.14 37.30
C TYR A 171 14.18 1.73 37.16
N VAL A 172 14.62 1.56 35.91
CA VAL A 172 16.01 1.50 35.49
C VAL A 172 16.28 2.52 34.39
N PHE A 173 17.55 2.87 34.18
CA PHE A 173 17.98 3.67 33.04
C PHE A 173 18.36 2.76 31.88
N VAL A 174 17.75 2.98 30.72
CA VAL A 174 18.02 2.24 29.48
C VAL A 174 18.38 3.24 28.38
N GLU A 175 19.35 2.87 27.55
CA GLU A 175 19.65 3.57 26.31
C GLU A 175 18.85 2.91 25.18
N PRO A 176 17.82 3.57 24.62
CA PRO A 176 16.95 2.95 23.63
C PRO A 176 17.58 3.01 22.23
N TYR A 177 17.25 2.04 21.37
CA TYR A 177 17.78 1.96 20.01
C TYR A 177 17.49 3.22 19.15
N TRP A 178 16.38 3.92 19.44
CA TRP A 178 15.97 5.12 18.69
C TRP A 178 16.66 6.40 19.17
N ALA A 179 17.33 6.39 20.31
CA ALA A 179 18.11 7.52 20.81
C ALA A 179 19.45 7.08 21.45
N PRO A 180 20.39 6.53 20.65
CA PRO A 180 21.72 6.16 21.14
C PRO A 180 22.42 7.34 21.83
N GLY A 181 23.15 7.05 22.90
CA GLY A 181 23.79 8.02 23.79
C GLY A 181 22.86 8.72 24.78
N THR A 182 21.56 8.43 24.76
CA THR A 182 20.58 9.03 25.68
C THR A 182 19.97 7.98 26.59
N GLN A 183 20.11 8.15 27.91
CA GLN A 183 19.43 7.28 28.87
C GLN A 183 18.03 7.79 29.21
N ILE A 184 17.06 6.89 29.24
CA ILE A 184 15.68 7.16 29.67
C ILE A 184 15.29 6.25 30.83
N LYS A 185 14.41 6.73 31.71
CA LYS A 185 13.78 5.88 32.73
C LYS A 185 12.79 4.90 32.07
N VAL A 186 12.97 3.61 32.35
CA VAL A 186 12.10 2.50 31.91
C VAL A 186 11.72 1.65 33.13
N CYS A 187 10.46 1.20 33.22
CA CYS A 187 10.02 0.39 34.34
C CYS A 187 10.78 -0.92 34.28
N ALA A 188 11.26 -1.43 35.41
CA ALA A 188 12.19 -2.55 35.39
C ALA A 188 11.62 -3.81 34.70
N ALA A 189 10.31 -4.06 34.81
CA ALA A 189 9.67 -5.15 34.08
C ALA A 189 9.60 -4.90 32.56
N GLU A 190 9.33 -3.66 32.14
CA GLU A 190 9.34 -3.25 30.72
C GLU A 190 10.76 -3.27 30.13
N ALA A 191 11.79 -3.02 30.94
CA ALA A 191 13.19 -3.09 30.55
C ALA A 191 13.76 -4.51 30.51
N SER A 192 12.95 -5.53 30.83
CA SER A 192 13.43 -6.91 30.90
C SER A 192 13.94 -7.39 29.53
N VAL A 193 15.10 -8.05 29.57
CA VAL A 193 15.83 -8.58 28.40
C VAL A 193 15.74 -10.10 28.30
N ARG A 194 14.74 -10.70 28.95
CA ARG A 194 14.50 -12.14 28.92
C ARG A 194 14.34 -12.63 27.48
N PRO A 195 14.99 -13.73 27.09
CA PRO A 195 14.83 -14.28 25.74
C PRO A 195 13.50 -15.03 25.57
N THR A 196 12.96 -15.60 26.65
CA THR A 196 11.72 -16.39 26.66
C THR A 196 10.89 -16.12 27.92
N ASN A 197 9.58 -16.33 27.82
CA ASN A 197 8.67 -16.38 28.98
C ASN A 197 8.76 -17.74 29.71
N GLU A 198 7.98 -17.93 30.78
CA GLU A 198 7.95 -19.19 31.55
C GLU A 198 7.37 -20.39 30.76
N TYR A 199 6.62 -20.11 29.70
CA TYR A 199 6.02 -21.11 28.81
C TYR A 199 6.99 -21.56 27.69
N GLY A 200 8.15 -20.91 27.58
CA GLY A 200 9.16 -21.19 26.55
C GLY A 200 8.94 -20.42 25.24
N ASP A 201 7.96 -19.52 25.16
CA ASP A 201 7.79 -18.67 23.98
C ASP A 201 8.85 -17.56 23.95
N GLY A 202 9.39 -17.28 22.78
CA GLY A 202 10.36 -16.21 22.58
C GLY A 202 9.75 -14.83 22.80
N CYS A 203 10.44 -13.96 23.55
CA CYS A 203 9.97 -12.59 23.83
C CYS A 203 9.96 -11.67 22.59
N ALA A 204 10.63 -12.07 21.51
CA ALA A 204 10.58 -11.40 20.21
C ALA A 204 9.36 -11.81 19.37
N THR A 205 8.29 -12.29 19.99
CA THR A 205 7.06 -12.74 19.30
C THR A 205 5.83 -12.16 19.99
N PHE A 206 4.72 -12.07 19.25
CA PHE A 206 3.43 -11.69 19.83
C PHE A 206 3.06 -12.57 21.04
N GLN A 207 3.20 -13.90 20.94
CA GLN A 207 2.86 -14.84 22.01
C GLN A 207 3.69 -14.61 23.28
N GLY A 208 5.00 -14.42 23.12
CA GLY A 208 5.89 -14.09 24.23
C GLY A 208 5.45 -12.80 24.92
N MET A 209 5.20 -11.72 24.16
CA MET A 209 4.77 -10.44 24.70
C MET A 209 3.37 -10.50 25.34
N TYR A 210 2.44 -11.25 24.76
CA TYR A 210 1.07 -11.44 25.27
C TYR A 210 1.05 -12.08 26.67
N SER A 211 2.07 -12.86 27.05
CA SER A 211 2.17 -13.43 28.41
C SER A 211 2.32 -12.38 29.51
N GLY A 212 2.70 -11.15 29.17
CA GLY A 212 3.04 -10.09 30.12
C GLY A 212 4.32 -10.35 30.93
N GLN A 213 5.11 -11.38 30.58
CA GLN A 213 6.39 -11.71 31.24
C GLN A 213 7.63 -11.23 30.48
N CYS A 214 7.42 -10.81 29.23
CA CYS A 214 8.44 -10.30 28.34
C CYS A 214 8.45 -8.78 28.35
N GLY A 215 9.63 -8.21 28.58
CA GLY A 215 9.91 -6.78 28.41
C GLY A 215 10.21 -6.42 26.95
N CYS A 216 10.72 -5.21 26.76
CA CYS A 216 11.05 -4.65 25.45
C CYS A 216 12.36 -5.17 24.86
N GLY A 217 13.04 -6.12 25.51
CA GLY A 217 14.32 -6.64 25.04
C GLY A 217 15.48 -5.65 25.20
N PRO A 218 16.68 -6.05 24.77
CA PRO A 218 17.88 -5.20 24.80
C PRO A 218 17.64 -3.86 24.11
N ASN A 219 18.04 -2.75 24.74
CA ASN A 219 17.90 -1.39 24.20
C ASN A 219 16.46 -1.06 23.74
N LEU A 220 15.46 -1.70 24.33
CA LEU A 220 14.03 -1.57 24.01
C LEU A 220 13.64 -1.95 22.57
N GLU A 221 14.37 -2.86 21.93
CA GLU A 221 14.17 -3.22 20.51
C GLU A 221 12.77 -3.76 20.15
N HIS A 222 12.01 -4.31 21.11
CA HIS A 222 10.64 -4.79 20.90
C HIS A 222 9.55 -3.75 21.24
N CYS A 223 9.97 -2.53 21.60
CA CYS A 223 9.09 -1.43 21.91
C CYS A 223 9.44 -0.23 21.02
N ALA A 224 8.68 0.86 21.12
CA ALA A 224 8.89 2.00 20.25
C ALA A 224 8.50 3.30 20.93
N ASP A 225 9.03 4.40 20.42
CA ASP A 225 8.50 5.74 20.65
C ASP A 225 7.58 6.13 19.49
N LEU A 226 6.61 7.03 19.70
CA LEU A 226 5.73 7.54 18.67
C LEU A 226 6.54 8.20 17.53
N SER A 227 7.72 8.75 17.81
CA SER A 227 8.64 9.24 16.79
C SER A 227 9.15 8.14 15.86
N VAL A 228 9.26 6.89 16.32
CA VAL A 228 9.58 5.73 15.47
C VAL A 228 8.46 5.52 14.46
N ALA A 229 7.21 5.55 14.91
CA ALA A 229 6.05 5.41 14.01
C ALA A 229 6.00 6.55 12.98
N GLN A 230 6.28 7.78 13.41
CA GLN A 230 6.36 8.96 12.54
C GLN A 230 7.53 8.88 11.53
N THR A 231 8.58 8.13 11.84
CA THR A 231 9.73 7.89 10.97
C THR A 231 9.44 6.79 9.94
N LEU A 232 8.84 5.67 10.37
CA LEU A 232 8.64 4.49 9.51
C LEU A 232 7.69 4.76 8.34
N LEU A 233 6.60 5.51 8.56
CA LEU A 233 5.62 5.80 7.51
C LEU A 233 6.23 6.51 6.28
N PRO A 234 6.96 7.63 6.44
CA PRO A 234 7.72 8.24 5.36
C PRO A 234 8.71 7.28 4.70
N MET A 235 9.40 6.43 5.47
CA MET A 235 10.39 5.50 4.92
C MET A 235 9.75 4.43 4.04
N LEU A 236 8.60 3.86 4.42
CA LEU A 236 7.86 2.91 3.59
C LEU A 236 7.38 3.53 2.28
N ARG A 237 6.91 4.79 2.34
CA ARG A 237 6.54 5.53 1.14
C ARG A 237 7.74 5.81 0.24
N GLU A 238 8.86 6.23 0.84
CA GLU A 238 10.11 6.52 0.13
C GLU A 238 10.67 5.26 -0.53
N GLN A 239 10.64 4.11 0.16
CA GLN A 239 11.01 2.81 -0.40
C GLN A 239 10.22 2.51 -1.67
N LEU A 240 8.89 2.64 -1.66
CA LEU A 240 8.07 2.42 -2.85
C LEU A 240 8.48 3.35 -4.00
N MET A 241 8.70 4.64 -3.70
CA MET A 241 9.10 5.62 -4.71
C MET A 241 10.53 5.38 -5.23
N ARG A 242 11.41 4.78 -4.44
CA ARG A 242 12.73 4.32 -4.89
C ARG A 242 12.66 3.19 -5.89
N MET A 243 11.73 2.25 -5.71
CA MET A 243 11.47 1.20 -6.72
C MET A 243 10.96 1.78 -8.05
N VAL A 244 10.27 2.92 -8.01
CA VAL A 244 9.83 3.66 -9.21
C VAL A 244 10.98 4.42 -9.85
N ARG A 245 11.72 5.20 -9.05
CA ARG A 245 12.79 6.09 -9.52
C ARG A 245 14.01 5.33 -9.99
N GLY A 246 14.40 4.25 -9.31
CA GLY A 246 15.61 3.49 -9.62
C GLY A 246 15.75 3.11 -11.10
N PRO A 247 14.73 2.52 -11.74
CA PRO A 247 14.75 2.28 -13.18
C PRO A 247 14.78 3.57 -14.02
N ILE A 248 13.97 4.57 -13.69
CA ILE A 248 13.82 5.81 -14.48
C ILE A 248 15.09 6.67 -14.45
N ASP A 249 15.72 6.80 -13.27
CA ASP A 249 16.93 7.59 -13.08
C ASP A 249 18.14 6.92 -13.73
N GLY A 250 18.21 5.59 -13.62
CA GLY A 250 19.21 4.78 -14.29
C GLY A 250 19.00 4.59 -15.79
N ASN A 251 17.98 5.22 -16.40
CA ASN A 251 17.59 5.02 -17.80
C ASN A 251 17.35 3.54 -18.17
N ARG A 252 16.95 2.71 -17.19
CA ARG A 252 16.53 1.32 -17.40
C ARG A 252 15.10 1.28 -17.94
N PRO A 253 14.67 0.14 -18.52
CA PRO A 253 13.29 -0.05 -18.93
C PRO A 253 12.30 0.27 -17.81
N TYR A 254 11.30 1.09 -18.12
CA TYR A 254 10.22 1.45 -17.17
C TYR A 254 9.48 0.21 -16.63
N THR A 255 9.47 -0.87 -17.41
CA THR A 255 8.91 -2.17 -17.00
C THR A 255 9.54 -2.72 -15.72
N GLU A 256 10.80 -2.39 -15.43
CA GLU A 256 11.48 -2.82 -14.20
C GLU A 256 10.83 -2.26 -12.93
N VAL A 257 10.09 -1.15 -13.00
CA VAL A 257 9.27 -0.65 -11.87
C VAL A 257 8.29 -1.73 -11.40
N LEU A 258 7.81 -2.56 -12.32
CA LEU A 258 6.82 -3.60 -12.09
C LEU A 258 7.43 -5.00 -11.96
N THR A 259 8.64 -5.24 -12.43
CA THR A 259 9.21 -6.61 -12.55
C THR A 259 10.48 -6.84 -11.72
N THR A 260 11.13 -5.80 -11.17
CA THR A 260 12.37 -5.99 -10.41
C THR A 260 12.15 -6.81 -9.14
N VAL A 261 13.12 -7.66 -8.80
CA VAL A 261 13.17 -8.35 -7.49
C VAL A 261 14.00 -7.57 -6.47
N GLU A 262 14.60 -6.46 -6.87
CA GLU A 262 15.40 -5.60 -5.99
C GLU A 262 14.50 -4.66 -5.19
N GLU A 263 14.86 -4.42 -3.93
CA GLU A 263 14.21 -3.46 -3.05
C GLU A 263 15.27 -2.78 -2.19
N GLU A 264 15.14 -1.46 -1.98
CA GLU A 264 16.04 -0.74 -1.10
C GLU A 264 15.49 -0.72 0.34
N LEU A 265 16.35 -0.93 1.32
CA LEU A 265 16.05 -0.83 2.74
C LEU A 265 17.10 0.03 3.45
N ASN A 266 16.73 0.59 4.60
CA ASN A 266 17.61 1.32 5.50
C ASN A 266 17.47 0.80 6.94
N GLY A 267 18.24 1.36 7.86
CA GLY A 267 18.25 1.02 9.29
C GLY A 267 16.87 0.99 9.94
N PRO A 268 16.06 2.06 9.83
CA PRO A 268 14.70 2.06 10.39
C PRO A 268 13.81 0.93 9.88
N LEU A 269 13.81 0.66 8.56
CA LEU A 269 13.01 -0.43 7.98
C LEU A 269 13.54 -1.81 8.39
N ALA A 270 14.86 -1.98 8.44
CA ALA A 270 15.46 -3.24 8.90
C ALA A 270 15.12 -3.52 10.38
N HIS A 271 15.14 -2.50 11.23
CA HIS A 271 14.72 -2.62 12.62
C HIS A 271 13.24 -3.00 12.73
N TYR A 272 12.37 -2.31 11.99
CA TYR A 272 10.95 -2.62 11.94
C TYR A 272 10.70 -4.09 11.60
N TYR A 273 11.30 -4.57 10.51
CA TYR A 273 11.13 -5.94 10.06
C TYR A 273 11.67 -6.98 11.04
N ARG A 274 12.77 -6.67 11.75
CA ARG A 274 13.39 -7.62 12.69
C ARG A 274 12.64 -7.69 14.00
N HIS A 275 12.26 -6.56 14.57
CA HIS A 275 11.86 -6.50 15.98
C HIS A 275 10.41 -6.11 16.19
N LEU A 276 9.77 -5.37 15.27
CA LEU A 276 8.42 -4.85 15.46
C LEU A 276 7.37 -5.63 14.64
N ALA A 277 7.67 -5.98 13.40
CA ALA A 277 6.75 -6.76 12.55
C ALA A 277 6.38 -8.15 13.17
N PRO A 278 7.31 -8.89 13.82
CA PRO A 278 6.96 -10.15 14.51
C PRO A 278 6.02 -9.99 15.71
N LEU A 279 5.79 -8.75 16.16
CA LEU A 279 4.94 -8.42 17.30
C LEU A 279 3.53 -7.98 16.87
N ALA A 280 3.26 -7.89 15.55
CA ALA A 280 1.91 -7.65 15.06
C ALA A 280 0.96 -8.77 15.50
N ILE A 281 -0.34 -8.46 15.64
CA ILE A 281 -1.38 -9.43 16.04
C ILE A 281 -1.53 -10.56 15.01
N ASP A 282 -1.33 -10.24 13.72
CA ASP A 282 -1.15 -11.22 12.64
C ASP A 282 0.31 -11.14 12.15
N PRO A 283 1.29 -11.60 12.95
CA PRO A 283 2.71 -11.45 12.61
C PRO A 283 3.10 -12.32 11.42
N ILE A 284 2.29 -13.35 11.15
CA ILE A 284 2.47 -14.30 10.07
C ILE A 284 2.37 -13.58 8.73
N VAL A 285 1.62 -12.48 8.62
CA VAL A 285 1.42 -11.81 7.35
C VAL A 285 2.35 -10.62 7.11
N LEU A 286 3.15 -10.15 8.07
CA LEU A 286 4.10 -9.02 7.88
C LEU A 286 5.54 -9.50 7.81
N VAL A 287 5.85 -10.26 6.76
CA VAL A 287 7.17 -10.87 6.57
C VAL A 287 8.10 -9.90 5.86
N PRO A 288 9.39 -9.82 6.26
CA PRO A 288 10.37 -9.04 5.53
C PRO A 288 10.51 -9.52 4.09
N PRO A 289 10.84 -8.60 3.17
CA PRO A 289 11.04 -8.94 1.76
C PRO A 289 12.34 -9.74 1.52
N VAL A 290 13.20 -9.84 2.54
CA VAL A 290 14.46 -10.59 2.56
C VAL A 290 14.62 -11.36 3.87
N ALA A 291 15.50 -12.37 3.87
CA ALA A 291 15.75 -13.16 5.06
C ALA A 291 16.21 -12.25 6.22
N PRO A 292 15.65 -12.39 7.45
CA PRO A 292 16.04 -11.56 8.59
C PRO A 292 17.54 -11.53 8.88
N ALA A 293 18.25 -12.62 8.58
CA ALA A 293 19.70 -12.73 8.73
C ALA A 293 20.47 -11.72 7.85
N GLU A 294 19.97 -11.40 6.66
CA GLU A 294 20.61 -10.43 5.75
C GLU A 294 20.38 -8.98 6.23
N LEU A 295 19.34 -8.75 7.03
CA LEU A 295 19.06 -7.43 7.58
C LEU A 295 19.97 -7.09 8.77
N ALA A 296 20.59 -8.11 9.41
CA ALA A 296 21.13 -8.08 10.79
C ALA A 296 22.08 -6.91 11.09
N ASP A 297 22.77 -6.39 10.09
CA ASP A 297 23.90 -5.46 10.27
C ASP A 297 23.54 -3.97 10.17
N LEU A 298 22.25 -3.59 10.02
CA LEU A 298 21.87 -2.17 9.89
C LEU A 298 21.40 -1.60 11.25
N PRO A 299 22.09 -0.59 11.84
CA PRO A 299 21.60 0.08 13.03
C PRO A 299 20.44 1.01 12.68
N TYR A 300 19.51 1.22 13.63
CA TYR A 300 18.31 2.05 13.40
C TYR A 300 18.64 3.47 12.88
N THR A 301 19.75 4.06 13.33
CA THR A 301 20.17 5.40 12.94
C THR A 301 20.82 5.48 11.55
N ASP A 302 20.97 4.35 10.85
CA ASP A 302 21.52 4.32 9.49
C ASP A 302 20.43 4.59 8.45
N PHE A 303 20.29 5.85 8.07
CA PHE A 303 19.33 6.28 7.04
C PHE A 303 19.84 6.05 5.61
N ALA A 304 21.02 5.43 5.42
CA ALA A 304 21.51 5.10 4.10
C ALA A 304 20.70 3.94 3.50
N TRP A 305 20.32 4.10 2.23
CA TRP A 305 19.60 3.09 1.47
C TRP A 305 20.57 2.07 0.89
N ARG A 306 20.22 0.80 1.01
CA ARG A 306 20.97 -0.34 0.45
C ARG A 306 20.03 -1.23 -0.32
N THR A 307 20.48 -1.70 -1.47
CA THR A 307 19.72 -2.61 -2.31
C THR A 307 19.83 -4.04 -1.80
N PHE A 308 18.69 -4.71 -1.67
CA PHE A 308 18.59 -6.11 -1.34
C PHE A 308 17.80 -6.83 -2.44
N ARG A 309 18.09 -8.13 -2.63
CA ARG A 309 17.34 -8.98 -3.56
C ARG A 309 16.29 -9.75 -2.80
N ARG A 310 15.02 -9.58 -3.18
CA ARG A 310 13.89 -10.24 -2.54
C ARG A 310 13.83 -11.72 -2.87
N THR A 311 13.38 -12.52 -1.91
CA THR A 311 13.16 -13.96 -2.05
C THR A 311 11.73 -14.31 -1.64
N PRO A 312 11.00 -15.13 -2.41
CA PRO A 312 11.41 -15.84 -3.63
C PRO A 312 11.46 -14.95 -4.89
N GLU A 313 11.92 -15.48 -6.01
CA GLU A 313 11.93 -14.75 -7.30
C GLU A 313 10.52 -14.41 -7.85
N LEU A 314 9.44 -14.81 -7.16
CA LEU A 314 8.06 -14.43 -7.47
C LEU A 314 7.73 -12.97 -7.13
N HIS A 315 8.59 -12.27 -6.37
CA HIS A 315 8.42 -10.84 -6.17
C HIS A 315 8.51 -10.08 -7.50
N SER A 316 7.69 -9.04 -7.68
CA SER A 316 7.52 -8.31 -8.93
C SER A 316 7.37 -6.82 -8.65
N GLY A 317 8.48 -6.10 -8.66
CA GLY A 317 8.57 -4.65 -8.50
C GLY A 317 7.69 -4.10 -7.39
N VAL A 318 7.03 -2.98 -7.67
CA VAL A 318 6.06 -2.35 -6.76
C VAL A 318 4.84 -3.24 -6.47
N LEU A 319 4.49 -4.20 -7.34
CA LEU A 319 3.29 -5.04 -7.22
C LEU A 319 3.35 -6.05 -6.06
N THR A 320 4.54 -6.28 -5.51
CA THR A 320 4.77 -7.10 -4.32
C THR A 320 5.62 -6.36 -3.28
N SER A 321 5.60 -5.03 -3.31
CA SER A 321 6.15 -4.20 -2.22
C SER A 321 5.21 -4.20 -1.01
N LEU A 322 5.74 -3.88 0.18
CA LEU A 322 4.94 -3.83 1.39
C LEU A 322 3.76 -2.85 1.24
N ALA A 323 4.04 -1.62 0.80
CA ALA A 323 3.02 -0.58 0.65
C ALA A 323 1.89 -0.99 -0.31
N TYR A 324 2.21 -1.63 -1.44
CA TYR A 324 1.20 -2.05 -2.40
C TYR A 324 0.33 -3.20 -1.85
N MET A 325 0.94 -4.23 -1.27
CA MET A 325 0.20 -5.39 -0.77
C MET A 325 -0.68 -5.06 0.43
N LEU A 326 -0.25 -4.10 1.27
CA LEU A 326 -1.05 -3.61 2.39
C LEU A 326 -2.14 -2.63 1.98
N ARG A 327 -1.90 -1.81 0.95
CA ARG A 327 -2.94 -0.91 0.42
C ARG A 327 -4.03 -1.68 -0.32
N PHE A 328 -3.64 -2.71 -1.06
CA PHE A 328 -4.53 -3.58 -1.83
C PHE A 328 -4.54 -4.96 -1.19
N GLN A 329 -5.33 -5.11 -0.14
CA GLN A 329 -5.26 -6.26 0.77
C GLN A 329 -5.70 -7.59 0.13
N THR A 330 -6.50 -7.59 -0.93
CA THR A 330 -6.96 -8.82 -1.59
C THR A 330 -6.30 -8.99 -2.96
N ALA A 331 -6.19 -10.24 -3.44
CA ALA A 331 -5.65 -10.51 -4.77
C ALA A 331 -6.46 -9.80 -5.88
N ARG A 332 -7.78 -9.72 -5.70
CA ARG A 332 -8.69 -8.97 -6.57
C ARG A 332 -8.41 -7.46 -6.54
N ALA A 333 -8.19 -6.87 -5.36
CA ALA A 333 -7.87 -5.44 -5.25
C ALA A 333 -6.53 -5.12 -5.92
N ARG A 334 -5.53 -6.00 -5.79
CA ARG A 334 -4.21 -5.89 -6.45
C ARG A 334 -4.36 -5.91 -7.97
N ALA A 335 -5.03 -6.93 -8.50
CA ALA A 335 -5.31 -7.03 -9.94
C ALA A 335 -6.10 -5.82 -10.46
N ASN A 336 -7.19 -5.43 -9.77
CA ASN A 336 -7.96 -4.25 -10.11
C ASN A 336 -7.10 -2.99 -10.16
N ARG A 337 -6.21 -2.78 -9.17
CA ARG A 337 -5.33 -1.62 -9.21
C ARG A 337 -4.38 -1.66 -10.39
N TYR A 338 -3.75 -2.80 -10.64
CA TYR A 338 -2.83 -2.98 -11.76
C TYR A 338 -3.52 -2.66 -13.10
N TYR A 339 -4.70 -3.23 -13.35
CA TYR A 339 -5.47 -2.98 -14.57
C TYR A 339 -5.85 -1.50 -14.73
N ASN A 340 -6.29 -0.86 -13.66
CA ASN A 340 -6.63 0.57 -13.70
C ASN A 340 -5.42 1.47 -13.97
N ALA A 341 -4.32 1.23 -13.25
CA ALA A 341 -3.16 2.12 -13.25
C ALA A 341 -2.25 1.91 -14.47
N PHE A 342 -2.07 0.66 -14.91
CA PHE A 342 -1.06 0.28 -15.88
C PHE A 342 -1.61 -0.29 -17.18
N LEU A 343 -2.88 -0.70 -17.23
CA LEU A 343 -3.53 -1.18 -18.46
C LEU A 343 -4.68 -0.29 -18.93
N CYS A 344 -5.16 0.64 -18.10
CA CYS A 344 -6.28 1.53 -18.40
C CYS A 344 -7.58 0.76 -18.72
N GLU A 345 -7.72 -0.43 -18.13
CA GLU A 345 -8.84 -1.36 -18.35
C GLU A 345 -9.61 -1.57 -17.03
N PRO A 346 -10.43 -0.61 -16.59
CA PRO A 346 -11.22 -0.77 -15.37
C PRO A 346 -12.24 -1.90 -15.48
N PHE A 347 -12.43 -2.63 -14.38
CA PHE A 347 -13.52 -3.59 -14.25
C PHE A 347 -14.82 -2.83 -13.93
N GLN A 348 -15.63 -2.57 -14.97
CA GLN A 348 -16.91 -1.86 -14.83
C GLN A 348 -18.07 -2.82 -15.04
N ALA A 349 -19.17 -2.63 -14.33
CA ALA A 349 -20.40 -3.37 -14.60
C ALA A 349 -21.08 -2.88 -15.90
N PRO A 350 -21.93 -3.71 -16.52
CA PRO A 350 -22.72 -3.30 -17.67
C PRO A 350 -23.65 -2.11 -17.35
N VAL A 351 -23.94 -1.29 -18.35
CA VAL A 351 -24.75 -0.06 -18.20
C VAL A 351 -26.23 -0.40 -17.94
N GLU A 352 -26.69 -1.53 -18.49
CA GLU A 352 -28.02 -2.08 -18.33
C GLU A 352 -28.34 -2.61 -16.92
N GLY A 353 -27.35 -2.64 -16.02
CA GLY A 353 -27.50 -3.07 -14.63
C GLY A 353 -27.20 -4.56 -14.41
N LEU A 354 -27.28 -4.98 -13.14
CA LEU A 354 -27.04 -6.37 -12.73
C LEU A 354 -28.37 -7.16 -12.66
N PRO A 355 -28.33 -8.50 -12.88
CA PRO A 355 -29.48 -9.37 -12.64
C PRO A 355 -30.00 -9.31 -11.20
N SER A 356 -31.20 -9.84 -10.97
CA SER A 356 -31.80 -9.85 -9.63
C SER A 356 -31.01 -10.81 -8.71
N PRO A 357 -30.76 -10.43 -7.44
CA PRO A 357 -30.07 -11.32 -6.50
C PRO A 357 -30.86 -12.59 -6.19
N ASN A 358 -32.17 -12.61 -6.47
CA ASN A 358 -33.05 -13.76 -6.27
C ASN A 358 -33.07 -14.74 -7.46
N ASP A 359 -32.40 -14.41 -8.57
CA ASP A 359 -32.33 -15.30 -9.72
C ASP A 359 -31.45 -16.51 -9.38
N GLU A 360 -31.80 -17.71 -9.87
CA GLU A 360 -31.05 -18.94 -9.56
C GLU A 360 -29.58 -18.83 -9.97
N CYS A 361 -29.29 -18.17 -11.10
CA CYS A 361 -27.92 -17.93 -11.57
C CYS A 361 -27.12 -16.99 -10.66
N SER A 362 -27.77 -16.18 -9.81
CA SER A 362 -27.14 -15.29 -8.84
C SER A 362 -26.68 -16.04 -7.58
N GLN A 363 -27.10 -17.31 -7.41
CA GLN A 363 -26.68 -18.18 -6.31
C GLN A 363 -25.42 -19.01 -6.61
N GLU A 364 -24.91 -18.96 -7.85
CA GLU A 364 -23.67 -19.65 -8.24
C GLU A 364 -22.48 -19.20 -7.38
N PRO A 365 -21.81 -20.05 -6.58
CA PRO A 365 -20.68 -19.62 -5.75
C PRO A 365 -19.49 -19.11 -6.56
N ASN A 366 -19.22 -19.67 -7.75
CA ASN A 366 -18.13 -19.21 -8.60
C ASN A 366 -18.49 -17.87 -9.27
N LEU A 367 -17.88 -16.78 -8.82
CA LEU A 367 -18.15 -15.43 -9.36
C LEU A 367 -17.82 -15.31 -10.86
N SER A 368 -16.94 -16.15 -11.39
CA SER A 368 -16.64 -16.18 -12.83
C SER A 368 -17.78 -16.76 -13.66
N GLU A 369 -18.69 -17.49 -13.04
CA GLU A 369 -19.85 -18.14 -13.67
C GLU A 369 -21.17 -17.48 -13.25
N ARG A 370 -21.22 -16.86 -12.07
CA ARG A 370 -22.40 -16.18 -11.52
C ARG A 370 -22.87 -15.06 -12.46
N CYS A 371 -24.16 -15.06 -12.79
CA CYS A 371 -24.73 -14.05 -13.68
C CYS A 371 -24.57 -12.64 -13.09
N GLY A 372 -24.23 -11.68 -13.94
CA GLY A 372 -23.90 -10.30 -13.53
C GLY A 372 -22.48 -10.14 -12.99
N CYS A 373 -22.02 -11.01 -12.10
CA CYS A 373 -20.65 -10.97 -11.58
C CYS A 373 -19.61 -11.40 -12.62
N ASN A 374 -19.95 -12.38 -13.47
CA ASN A 374 -19.07 -12.94 -14.48
C ASN A 374 -18.55 -11.89 -15.48
N TYR A 375 -19.27 -10.78 -15.70
CA TYR A 375 -18.82 -9.70 -16.57
C TYR A 375 -17.45 -9.14 -16.17
N CYS A 376 -17.23 -8.96 -14.87
CA CYS A 376 -15.95 -8.54 -14.33
C CYS A 376 -15.08 -9.73 -13.94
N HIS A 377 -15.65 -10.70 -13.24
CA HIS A 377 -14.89 -11.77 -12.58
C HIS A 377 -14.26 -12.77 -13.56
N SER A 378 -14.86 -13.00 -14.73
CA SER A 378 -14.23 -13.86 -15.77
C SER A 378 -12.85 -13.37 -16.22
N LYS A 379 -12.56 -12.07 -16.08
CA LYS A 379 -11.24 -11.47 -16.33
C LYS A 379 -10.45 -11.21 -15.06
N LEU A 380 -11.11 -10.71 -14.00
CA LEU A 380 -10.46 -10.34 -12.75
C LEU A 380 -9.90 -11.55 -12.01
N GLU A 381 -10.61 -12.69 -12.02
CA GLU A 381 -10.17 -13.91 -11.35
C GLU A 381 -8.86 -14.47 -11.94
N PRO A 382 -8.72 -14.64 -13.27
CA PRO A 382 -7.42 -14.99 -13.86
C PRO A 382 -6.31 -13.97 -13.58
N ALA A 383 -6.62 -12.67 -13.56
CA ALA A 383 -5.63 -11.65 -13.24
C ALA A 383 -5.16 -11.74 -11.77
N ALA A 384 -6.10 -11.85 -10.84
CA ALA A 384 -5.86 -11.99 -9.41
C ALA A 384 -5.03 -13.24 -9.06
N ALA A 385 -5.13 -14.30 -9.88
CA ALA A 385 -4.35 -15.51 -9.71
C ALA A 385 -2.84 -15.24 -9.58
N HIS A 386 -2.29 -14.21 -10.23
CA HIS A 386 -0.86 -13.92 -10.12
C HIS A 386 -0.39 -13.54 -8.71
N TRP A 387 -1.31 -13.21 -7.78
CA TRP A 387 -1.00 -12.99 -6.37
C TRP A 387 -1.42 -14.17 -5.47
N GLY A 388 -1.80 -15.33 -6.03
CA GLY A 388 -2.36 -16.44 -5.25
C GLY A 388 -1.40 -17.05 -4.21
N ARG A 389 -0.11 -16.78 -4.35
CA ARG A 389 0.94 -17.14 -3.38
C ARG A 389 1.30 -16.01 -2.40
N PHE A 390 0.55 -14.91 -2.38
CA PHE A 390 0.74 -13.82 -1.43
C PHE A 390 -0.51 -13.68 -0.57
N ALA A 391 -0.33 -13.79 0.75
CA ALA A 391 -1.41 -13.70 1.72
C ALA A 391 -2.26 -12.43 1.53
N GLU A 392 -3.56 -12.56 1.75
CA GLU A 392 -4.45 -11.40 1.82
C GLU A 392 -4.32 -10.69 3.17
N ALA A 393 -4.52 -9.38 3.17
CA ALA A 393 -4.30 -8.48 4.31
C ALA A 393 -2.88 -8.56 4.90
N GLY A 394 -1.88 -8.81 4.06
CA GLY A 394 -0.47 -8.72 4.41
C GLY A 394 0.46 -8.97 3.24
N THR A 395 1.70 -9.34 3.56
CA THR A 395 2.87 -9.41 2.68
C THR A 395 3.55 -10.77 2.66
N LEU A 396 3.07 -11.74 3.45
CA LEU A 396 3.57 -13.11 3.47
C LEU A 396 3.50 -13.78 2.10
N TYR A 397 4.62 -14.36 1.70
CA TYR A 397 4.67 -15.37 0.65
C TYR A 397 4.29 -16.74 1.21
N LEU A 398 3.30 -17.39 0.60
CA LEU A 398 2.79 -18.71 0.96
C LEU A 398 3.65 -19.81 0.33
N ASP A 399 4.82 -20.06 0.92
CA ASP A 399 5.76 -21.10 0.49
C ASP A 399 5.04 -22.45 0.32
N PRO A 400 5.07 -23.09 -0.86
CA PRO A 400 4.43 -24.38 -1.10
C PRO A 400 4.83 -25.51 -0.13
N GLN A 401 6.01 -25.43 0.50
CA GLN A 401 6.47 -26.42 1.49
C GLN A 401 5.76 -26.27 2.84
N VAL A 402 5.41 -25.03 3.22
CA VAL A 402 4.75 -24.70 4.49
C VAL A 402 3.23 -24.59 4.31
N TYR A 403 2.82 -24.04 3.17
CA TYR A 403 1.46 -23.82 2.73
C TYR A 403 1.22 -24.60 1.42
N PRO A 404 1.12 -25.94 1.48
CA PRO A 404 0.79 -26.74 0.31
C PRO A 404 -0.58 -26.36 -0.24
N VAL A 405 -0.81 -26.59 -1.54
CA VAL A 405 -2.11 -26.29 -2.18
C VAL A 405 -3.27 -26.98 -1.47
N PHE A 406 -3.04 -28.20 -0.96
CA PHE A 406 -4.00 -28.96 -0.18
C PHE A 406 -3.37 -29.37 1.16
N ASP A 407 -4.08 -29.13 2.26
CA ASP A 407 -3.73 -29.60 3.60
C ASP A 407 -4.83 -30.52 4.14
N SER A 408 -4.49 -31.80 4.33
CA SER A 408 -5.43 -32.82 4.80
C SER A 408 -5.96 -32.55 6.21
N ARG A 409 -5.21 -31.83 7.05
CA ARG A 409 -5.67 -31.44 8.40
C ARG A 409 -6.78 -30.41 8.30
N CYS A 410 -6.67 -29.47 7.36
CA CYS A 410 -7.68 -28.46 7.11
C CYS A 410 -8.92 -29.04 6.42
N ALA A 411 -8.73 -29.99 5.50
CA ALA A 411 -9.85 -30.75 4.92
C ALA A 411 -10.64 -31.51 5.99
N ALA A 412 -9.95 -32.23 6.88
CA ALA A 412 -10.58 -33.01 7.94
C ALA A 412 -11.34 -32.14 8.97
N CYS A 413 -10.93 -30.88 9.18
CA CYS A 413 -11.69 -29.96 10.03
C CYS A 413 -12.90 -29.38 9.29
N ALA A 414 -12.77 -29.05 8.00
CA ALA A 414 -13.87 -28.58 7.15
C ALA A 414 -15.03 -29.60 7.06
N GLU A 415 -14.70 -30.90 7.01
CA GLU A 415 -15.68 -31.99 6.97
C GLU A 415 -16.39 -32.25 8.32
N ASN A 416 -15.90 -31.65 9.41
CA ASN A 416 -16.46 -31.84 10.75
C ASN A 416 -16.84 -30.49 11.38
N PRO A 417 -18.08 -30.02 11.16
CA PRO A 417 -18.55 -28.71 11.65
C PRO A 417 -18.52 -28.53 13.18
N GLN A 418 -18.35 -29.63 13.93
CA GLN A 418 -18.26 -29.61 15.39
C GLN A 418 -16.83 -29.38 15.89
N ARG A 419 -15.84 -29.40 14.98
CA ARG A 419 -14.42 -29.21 15.28
C ARG A 419 -14.00 -27.81 14.89
N GLU A 420 -13.47 -27.06 15.85
CA GLU A 420 -12.80 -25.79 15.54
C GLU A 420 -11.54 -26.07 14.70
N CYS A 421 -11.46 -25.40 13.55
CA CYS A 421 -10.27 -25.40 12.72
C CYS A 421 -9.17 -24.57 13.39
N GLY A 422 -7.91 -24.94 13.15
CA GLY A 422 -6.78 -24.14 13.62
C GLY A 422 -6.67 -22.82 12.83
N PHE A 423 -6.07 -21.80 13.44
CA PHE A 423 -5.89 -20.47 12.83
C PHE A 423 -5.36 -20.51 11.39
N ILE A 424 -4.34 -21.33 11.12
CA ILE A 424 -3.78 -21.49 9.76
C ILE A 424 -4.81 -22.01 8.76
N CYS A 425 -5.62 -23.00 9.15
CA CYS A 425 -6.66 -23.55 8.31
C CYS A 425 -7.74 -22.49 8.01
N ASP A 426 -8.25 -21.83 9.04
CA ASP A 426 -9.27 -20.79 8.86
C ASP A 426 -8.77 -19.58 8.09
N ARG A 427 -7.48 -19.25 8.22
CA ARG A 427 -6.89 -18.11 7.53
C ARG A 427 -6.68 -18.39 6.05
N PHE A 428 -6.05 -19.50 5.70
CA PHE A 428 -5.49 -19.73 4.37
C PHE A 428 -6.20 -20.81 3.54
N TYR A 429 -6.98 -21.69 4.16
CA TYR A 429 -7.61 -22.83 3.50
C TYR A 429 -9.13 -22.72 3.52
N VAL A 430 -9.79 -23.33 2.56
CA VAL A 430 -11.26 -23.42 2.53
C VAL A 430 -11.69 -24.41 3.62
N THR A 431 -12.24 -23.87 4.71
CA THR A 431 -12.77 -24.65 5.84
C THR A 431 -14.28 -24.51 6.01
N ASP A 432 -14.86 -23.42 5.50
CA ASP A 432 -16.30 -23.17 5.52
C ASP A 432 -16.91 -23.56 4.16
N ILE A 433 -17.80 -24.55 4.16
CA ILE A 433 -18.46 -25.07 2.95
C ILE A 433 -19.91 -24.60 2.96
N GLY A 434 -20.15 -23.46 2.31
CA GLY A 434 -21.47 -22.83 2.23
C GLY A 434 -22.33 -23.38 1.09
N HIS A 435 -21.70 -23.97 0.06
CA HIS A 435 -22.38 -24.48 -1.13
C HIS A 435 -21.87 -25.89 -1.53
N PRO A 436 -22.73 -26.81 -2.03
CA PRO A 436 -22.32 -28.16 -2.42
C PRO A 436 -21.17 -28.22 -3.44
N LYS A 437 -21.08 -27.21 -4.33
CA LYS A 437 -19.98 -27.13 -5.31
C LYS A 437 -18.63 -26.74 -4.67
N GLU A 438 -18.63 -26.14 -3.47
CA GLU A 438 -17.42 -25.78 -2.73
C GLU A 438 -16.80 -26.98 -2.01
N ALA A 439 -17.58 -28.03 -1.74
CA ALA A 439 -17.15 -29.21 -0.99
C ALA A 439 -15.87 -29.87 -1.53
N GLN A 440 -15.66 -29.81 -2.86
CA GLN A 440 -14.45 -30.32 -3.51
C GLN A 440 -13.17 -29.54 -3.18
N TYR A 441 -13.30 -28.33 -2.64
CA TYR A 441 -12.18 -27.46 -2.25
C TYR A 441 -11.90 -27.51 -0.75
N ALA A 442 -12.58 -28.34 0.04
CA ALA A 442 -12.29 -28.49 1.46
C ALA A 442 -10.79 -28.76 1.70
N GLY A 443 -10.12 -27.91 2.48
CA GLY A 443 -8.68 -27.99 2.73
C GLY A 443 -7.78 -27.55 1.57
N VAL A 444 -8.31 -26.96 0.50
CA VAL A 444 -7.55 -26.29 -0.56
C VAL A 444 -7.25 -24.85 -0.16
N LEU A 445 -6.10 -24.32 -0.53
CA LEU A 445 -5.78 -22.90 -0.32
C LEU A 445 -6.88 -22.02 -0.94
N LYS A 446 -7.38 -21.03 -0.19
CA LYS A 446 -8.48 -20.16 -0.64
C LYS A 446 -8.19 -19.47 -1.96
N ALA A 447 -6.94 -19.08 -2.21
CA ALA A 447 -6.56 -18.48 -3.48
C ALA A 447 -6.77 -19.42 -4.69
N TYR A 448 -6.64 -20.74 -4.49
CA TYR A 448 -6.72 -21.79 -5.50
C TYR A 448 -8.16 -22.26 -5.76
N GLU A 449 -9.11 -21.80 -4.95
CA GLU A 449 -10.53 -22.08 -5.15
C GLU A 449 -10.99 -21.59 -6.53
N TRP A 450 -11.77 -22.41 -7.24
CA TRP A 450 -12.30 -22.12 -8.57
C TRP A 450 -11.27 -21.86 -9.68
N ARG A 451 -10.01 -22.26 -9.49
CA ARG A 451 -8.94 -22.01 -10.47
C ARG A 451 -8.81 -23.11 -11.50
N THR A 452 -8.64 -22.70 -12.75
CA THR A 452 -8.23 -23.60 -13.82
C THR A 452 -6.75 -23.97 -13.67
N ARG A 453 -6.31 -25.04 -14.34
CA ARG A 453 -4.89 -25.45 -14.34
C ARG A 453 -3.96 -24.36 -14.85
N GLU A 454 -4.40 -23.57 -15.83
CA GLU A 454 -3.62 -22.46 -16.36
C GLU A 454 -3.49 -21.32 -15.32
N GLN A 455 -4.58 -20.97 -14.63
CA GLN A 455 -4.54 -19.97 -13.58
C GLN A 455 -3.65 -20.40 -12.41
N ILE A 456 -3.69 -21.69 -12.03
CA ILE A 456 -2.79 -22.27 -11.05
C ILE A 456 -1.32 -22.14 -11.50
N ALA A 457 -1.01 -22.41 -12.76
CA ALA A 457 0.35 -22.23 -13.27
C ALA A 457 0.81 -20.76 -13.18
N ARG A 458 -0.09 -19.80 -13.42
CA ARG A 458 0.22 -18.36 -13.27
C ARG A 458 0.47 -17.95 -11.81
N MET A 459 -0.19 -18.59 -10.84
CA MET A 459 0.06 -18.35 -9.40
C MET A 459 1.51 -18.63 -9.01
N GLU A 460 2.07 -19.71 -9.54
CA GLU A 460 3.44 -20.15 -9.23
C GLU A 460 4.51 -19.31 -9.96
N LEU A 461 4.10 -18.44 -10.88
CA LEU A 461 4.99 -17.53 -11.61
C LEU A 461 4.91 -16.07 -11.11
N GLY A 462 3.90 -15.75 -10.30
CA GLY A 462 3.74 -14.43 -9.69
C GLY A 462 3.34 -13.31 -10.66
N PRO A 463 3.23 -12.05 -10.17
CA PRO A 463 2.75 -10.91 -10.95
C PRO A 463 3.65 -10.51 -12.11
N LYS A 464 4.91 -10.94 -12.13
CA LYS A 464 5.86 -10.62 -13.19
C LYS A 464 5.36 -11.09 -14.55
N VAL A 465 4.77 -12.29 -14.60
CA VAL A 465 4.23 -12.86 -15.84
C VAL A 465 3.02 -12.08 -16.36
N LEU A 466 2.17 -11.54 -15.48
CA LEU A 466 1.08 -10.65 -15.88
C LEU A 466 1.60 -9.36 -16.53
N VAL A 467 2.75 -8.87 -16.05
CA VAL A 467 3.42 -7.69 -16.61
C VAL A 467 4.06 -8.03 -17.96
N GLU A 468 4.72 -9.19 -18.08
CA GLU A 468 5.33 -9.66 -19.33
C GLU A 468 4.29 -9.86 -20.44
N ASP A 469 3.11 -10.39 -20.12
CA ASP A 469 2.00 -10.49 -21.07
C ASP A 469 1.57 -9.09 -21.56
N ALA A 470 1.41 -8.12 -20.64
CA ALA A 470 1.02 -6.76 -20.97
C ALA A 470 2.09 -5.94 -21.72
N ILE A 471 3.37 -6.30 -21.53
CA ILE A 471 4.49 -5.79 -22.32
C ILE A 471 4.39 -6.33 -23.74
N THR A 472 4.16 -7.64 -23.87
CA THR A 472 4.16 -8.35 -25.15
C THR A 472 2.99 -7.90 -26.02
N ASP A 473 1.80 -7.76 -25.45
CA ASP A 473 0.60 -7.31 -26.18
C ASP A 473 0.50 -5.78 -26.36
N GLY A 474 1.41 -5.02 -25.76
CA GLY A 474 1.51 -3.56 -25.90
C GLY A 474 0.54 -2.75 -25.03
N ARG A 475 -0.32 -3.39 -24.23
CA ARG A 475 -1.26 -2.67 -23.34
C ARG A 475 -0.55 -1.79 -22.33
N LEU A 476 0.58 -2.24 -21.79
CA LEU A 476 1.36 -1.44 -20.85
C LEU A 476 1.90 -0.16 -21.48
N ALA A 477 2.42 -0.25 -22.71
CA ALA A 477 2.94 0.91 -23.45
C ALA A 477 1.82 1.91 -23.78
N SER A 478 0.67 1.40 -24.21
CA SER A 478 -0.51 2.21 -24.57
C SER A 478 -1.03 2.98 -23.38
N CYS A 479 -1.29 2.29 -22.26
CA CYS A 479 -1.80 2.95 -21.07
C CYS A 479 -0.77 3.91 -20.45
N SER A 480 0.52 3.57 -20.41
CA SER A 480 1.55 4.49 -19.91
C SER A 480 1.57 5.80 -20.71
N THR A 481 1.43 5.71 -22.03
CA THR A 481 1.34 6.87 -22.93
C THR A 481 0.10 7.70 -22.66
N VAL A 482 -1.07 7.06 -22.52
CA VAL A 482 -2.35 7.74 -22.20
C VAL A 482 -2.31 8.41 -20.83
N GLN A 483 -1.75 7.76 -19.81
CA GLN A 483 -1.66 8.33 -18.46
C GLN A 483 -0.73 9.55 -18.42
N LEU A 484 0.42 9.48 -19.11
CA LEU A 484 1.31 10.63 -19.25
C LEU A 484 0.67 11.75 -20.06
N PHE A 485 -0.07 11.42 -21.13
CA PHE A 485 -0.85 12.40 -21.88
C PHE A 485 -1.84 13.11 -20.96
N ARG A 486 -2.69 12.38 -20.23
CA ARG A 486 -3.64 12.99 -19.26
C ARG A 486 -2.93 13.89 -18.28
N ARG A 487 -1.78 13.45 -17.77
CA ARG A 487 -0.98 14.21 -16.80
C ARG A 487 -0.39 15.49 -17.40
N LEU A 488 0.11 15.44 -18.62
CA LEU A 488 0.80 16.55 -19.30
C LEU A 488 -0.16 17.45 -20.09
N TYR A 489 -1.33 16.99 -20.50
CA TYR A 489 -2.32 17.78 -21.23
C TYR A 489 -3.46 18.24 -20.34
N LYS A 490 -3.60 17.66 -19.14
CA LYS A 490 -4.66 17.96 -18.15
C LYS A 490 -6.08 17.73 -18.69
N ARG A 491 -6.22 16.78 -19.61
CA ARG A 491 -7.50 16.37 -20.20
C ARG A 491 -7.44 14.93 -20.69
N GLU A 492 -8.61 14.38 -20.98
CA GLU A 492 -8.73 13.10 -21.69
C GLU A 492 -8.27 13.23 -23.16
N PRO A 493 -7.61 12.20 -23.72
CA PRO A 493 -7.35 12.14 -25.15
C PRO A 493 -8.65 11.90 -25.92
N THR A 494 -8.71 12.47 -27.12
CA THR A 494 -9.79 12.17 -28.08
C THR A 494 -9.55 10.81 -28.74
N GLU A 495 -10.59 10.21 -29.30
CA GLU A 495 -10.47 8.94 -30.04
C GLU A 495 -9.47 9.03 -31.21
N ALA A 496 -9.41 10.17 -31.90
CA ALA A 496 -8.46 10.40 -32.98
C ALA A 496 -7.00 10.45 -32.48
N GLU A 497 -6.76 11.01 -31.30
CA GLU A 497 -5.42 11.02 -30.68
C GLU A 497 -5.02 9.61 -30.22
N VAL A 498 -5.95 8.86 -29.61
CA VAL A 498 -5.73 7.47 -29.18
C VAL A 498 -5.38 6.58 -30.37
N ASN A 499 -6.15 6.66 -31.46
CA ASN A 499 -5.95 5.84 -32.66
C ASN A 499 -4.86 6.38 -33.61
N GLY A 500 -4.27 7.53 -33.30
CA GLY A 500 -3.28 8.22 -34.11
C GLY A 500 -1.96 8.45 -33.37
N GLU A 501 -1.71 9.69 -32.95
CA GLU A 501 -0.44 10.11 -32.35
C GLU A 501 -0.05 9.27 -31.12
N LEU A 502 -0.99 8.97 -30.21
CA LEU A 502 -0.68 8.21 -28.99
C LEU A 502 -0.37 6.75 -29.29
N LEU A 503 -0.98 6.16 -30.32
CA LEU A 503 -0.65 4.81 -30.77
C LEU A 503 0.79 4.74 -31.30
N GLU A 504 1.21 5.73 -32.09
CA GLU A 504 2.59 5.80 -32.60
C GLU A 504 3.61 6.06 -31.48
N LEU A 505 3.28 6.95 -30.53
CA LEU A 505 4.12 7.17 -29.34
C LEU A 505 4.23 5.91 -28.47
N SER A 506 3.14 5.18 -28.28
CA SER A 506 3.14 3.89 -27.57
C SER A 506 4.05 2.86 -28.25
N ARG A 507 3.97 2.74 -29.59
CA ARG A 507 4.84 1.84 -30.37
C ARG A 507 6.30 2.25 -30.26
N ALA A 508 6.60 3.55 -30.35
CA ALA A 508 7.94 4.08 -30.19
C ALA A 508 8.48 3.85 -28.78
N PHE A 509 7.64 3.98 -27.74
CA PHE A 509 8.00 3.69 -26.36
C PHE A 509 8.38 2.21 -26.17
N GLN A 510 7.58 1.29 -26.70
CA GLN A 510 7.86 -0.13 -26.66
C GLN A 510 9.14 -0.49 -27.45
N ALA A 511 9.28 0.02 -28.68
CA ALA A 511 10.47 -0.21 -29.52
C ALA A 511 11.74 0.41 -28.92
N GLY A 512 11.61 1.52 -28.20
CA GLY A 512 12.69 2.20 -27.46
C GLY A 512 13.04 1.56 -26.12
N GLY A 513 12.61 0.32 -25.87
CA GLY A 513 12.93 -0.42 -24.65
C GLY A 513 12.27 0.16 -23.39
N PHE A 514 11.11 0.80 -23.53
CA PHE A 514 10.38 1.42 -22.42
C PHE A 514 11.15 2.52 -21.68
N ASN A 515 11.96 3.34 -22.38
CA ASN A 515 12.60 4.50 -21.73
C ASN A 515 11.58 5.59 -21.37
N PHE A 516 11.30 5.75 -20.06
CA PHE A 516 10.27 6.66 -19.56
C PHE A 516 10.56 8.13 -19.90
N LYS A 517 11.82 8.57 -19.75
CA LYS A 517 12.24 9.95 -20.04
C LYS A 517 12.04 10.27 -21.52
N SER A 518 12.37 9.34 -22.42
CA SER A 518 12.12 9.47 -23.86
C SER A 518 10.63 9.61 -24.18
N LEU A 519 9.74 8.85 -23.53
CA LEU A 519 8.29 9.01 -23.74
C LEU A 519 7.79 10.39 -23.27
N VAL A 520 8.21 10.84 -22.09
CA VAL A 520 7.87 12.17 -21.58
C VAL A 520 8.37 13.25 -22.54
N LYS A 521 9.63 13.13 -23.00
CA LYS A 521 10.25 14.02 -23.98
C LYS A 521 9.41 14.12 -25.26
N SER A 522 9.07 12.98 -25.86
CA SER A 522 8.26 12.94 -27.09
C SER A 522 6.89 13.59 -26.91
N LEU A 523 6.23 13.38 -25.77
CA LEU A 523 4.95 14.02 -25.46
C LEU A 523 5.06 15.54 -25.35
N VAL A 524 6.05 16.06 -24.60
CA VAL A 524 6.20 17.52 -24.42
C VAL A 524 6.77 18.23 -25.65
N GLN A 525 7.41 17.49 -26.55
CA GLN A 525 7.90 18.01 -27.83
C GLN A 525 6.86 17.90 -28.95
N SER A 526 5.76 17.18 -28.73
CA SER A 526 4.72 17.03 -29.73
C SER A 526 4.12 18.39 -30.14
N PRO A 527 3.65 18.51 -31.40
CA PRO A 527 2.96 19.72 -31.83
C PRO A 527 1.70 20.00 -31.01
N GLY A 528 1.00 18.95 -30.52
CA GLY A 528 -0.17 19.09 -29.68
C GLY A 528 0.12 19.78 -28.35
N TYR A 529 1.21 19.39 -27.67
CA TYR A 529 1.60 20.00 -26.39
C TYR A 529 2.10 21.44 -26.57
N ARG A 530 2.89 21.69 -27.63
CA ARG A 530 3.45 23.03 -27.93
C ARG A 530 2.41 24.06 -28.37
N ARG A 531 1.21 23.61 -28.75
CA ARG A 531 0.05 24.48 -29.05
C ARG A 531 -0.94 24.57 -27.89
N LEU A 532 -0.69 23.89 -26.77
CA LEU A 532 -1.61 23.86 -25.65
C LEU A 532 -1.66 25.22 -24.96
N VAL A 533 -2.73 25.98 -25.20
CA VAL A 533 -3.00 27.24 -24.53
C VAL A 533 -3.70 26.94 -23.20
N ARG A 534 -2.97 27.02 -22.09
CA ARG A 534 -3.51 26.89 -20.72
C ARG A 534 -3.86 28.22 -20.07
#